data_AF-A0A3G9JQX5-F1
#
_entry.id   AF-A0A3G9JQX5-F1
#
_cell.length_a   1.000
_cell.length_b   1.000
_cell.length_c   1.000
_cell.angle_alpha   90.00
_cell.angle_beta   90.00
_cell.angle_gamma   90.00
#
_symmetry.space_group_name_H-M   'P 1'
#
loop_
_entity.id
_entity.type
_entity.pdbx_description
1 polymer ?
#
loop_
_entity_poly.entity_id
_entity_poly.type
_entity_poly.pdbx_seq_one_letter_code
_entity_poly.pdbx_strand_id
1 'polypeptide(L)'
;MNKQLILIVQTENNYFPLDYQYADICNIFKSENKIFRYIRKIILKLDLPIKNIIFTDWIKKIAGSKEVIVFDTGNAVEIVKYINKRYPNKRIILWYWNPVIRTIKPEKFKGLNCEMWTFDPVDAKKFNMKLNTQFFIEENLKTTSSKVKSRSNCDVFYVGVDKDRAKLLAVLKKQFDENKISYDFNLVEYNNSGLHSNKYDIPYKKPLSYEEVKEKCASSKVIVDLVADGQTGLTLRPLEALCLKKKLITNMKSIKKYDFYNPQNIFIIGEDKENRLSEFVSSNYDETNYDIYKNEYSFKQWLERFDKNENIS
;
A
#
# COMPACT_ATOMS: atom_id res chain seq x y z
N MET A 1 -8.30 27.04 4.67
CA MET A 1 -9.16 25.86 4.41
C MET A 1 -8.95 24.85 5.52
N ASN A 2 -10.01 24.23 6.03
CA ASN A 2 -9.88 23.17 7.04
C ASN A 2 -9.23 21.95 6.39
N LYS A 3 -8.17 21.41 7.00
CA LYS A 3 -7.50 20.20 6.50
C LYS A 3 -8.39 18.96 6.70
N GLN A 4 -8.18 17.95 5.86
CA GLN A 4 -8.69 16.59 6.12
C GLN A 4 -7.95 15.99 7.32
N LEU A 5 -8.68 15.29 8.19
CA LEU A 5 -8.09 14.53 9.30
C LEU A 5 -8.06 13.04 8.93
N ILE A 6 -6.87 12.45 8.89
CA ILE A 6 -6.65 11.05 8.49
C ILE A 6 -6.30 10.24 9.74
N LEU A 7 -7.08 9.21 9.99
CA LEU A 7 -6.98 8.32 11.13
C LEU A 7 -6.44 6.97 10.66
N ILE A 8 -5.19 6.70 11.03
CA ILE A 8 -4.48 5.44 10.72
C ILE A 8 -4.19 4.66 11.99
N VAL A 9 -3.88 3.36 11.85
CA VAL A 9 -3.18 2.61 12.89
C VAL A 9 -1.76 2.39 12.39
N GLN A 10 -0.84 3.24 12.82
CA GLN A 10 0.56 3.11 12.46
C GLN A 10 1.22 2.10 13.38
N THR A 11 1.73 1.01 12.81
CA THR A 11 2.76 0.17 13.44
C THR A 11 4.14 0.71 13.05
N GLU A 12 5.23 0.14 13.56
CA GLU A 12 6.63 0.58 13.38
C GLU A 12 7.10 0.87 11.93
N ASN A 13 6.26 0.61 10.91
CA ASN A 13 6.51 0.95 9.52
C ASN A 13 5.99 2.36 9.19
N ASN A 14 6.94 3.28 8.97
CA ASN A 14 6.77 4.69 8.65
C ASN A 14 6.24 4.95 7.22
N TYR A 15 5.16 4.28 6.80
CA TYR A 15 4.61 4.52 5.45
C TYR A 15 3.93 5.88 5.34
N PHE A 16 3.43 6.46 6.43
CA PHE A 16 2.87 7.82 6.44
C PHE A 16 3.89 8.79 7.04
N PRO A 17 4.05 9.99 6.46
CA PRO A 17 4.95 11.00 6.99
C PRO A 17 4.42 11.54 8.31
N LEU A 18 5.32 11.98 9.19
CA LEU A 18 4.95 12.58 10.48
C LEU A 18 4.23 13.92 10.30
N ASP A 19 4.66 14.71 9.31
CA ASP A 19 4.05 15.97 8.93
C ASP A 19 3.69 15.96 7.44
N TYR A 20 2.44 16.32 7.12
CA TYR A 20 1.99 16.47 5.75
C TYR A 20 1.23 17.78 5.58
N GLN A 21 1.61 18.58 4.60
CA GLN A 21 1.07 19.93 4.47
C GLN A 21 -0.42 19.95 4.11
N TYR A 22 -0.91 18.93 3.39
CA TYR A 22 -2.28 18.89 2.88
C TYR A 22 -3.30 18.23 3.83
N ALA A 23 -2.85 17.47 4.83
CA ALA A 23 -3.75 16.77 5.76
C ALA A 23 -3.12 16.58 7.15
N ASP A 24 -3.98 16.53 8.18
CA ASP A 24 -3.58 16.10 9.51
C ASP A 24 -3.60 14.57 9.58
N ILE A 25 -2.43 13.92 9.60
CA ILE A 25 -2.34 12.47 9.78
C ILE A 25 -2.16 12.19 11.28
N CYS A 26 -2.99 11.32 11.83
CA CYS A 26 -2.95 10.98 13.25
C CYS A 26 -3.10 9.46 13.42
N ASN A 27 -2.22 8.89 14.25
CA ASN A 27 -2.44 7.54 14.76
C ASN A 27 -3.70 7.54 15.64
N ILE A 28 -4.60 6.57 15.49
CA ILE A 28 -5.85 6.53 16.27
C ILE A 28 -5.55 6.33 17.75
N PHE A 29 -4.58 5.47 18.08
CA PHE A 29 -4.30 5.03 19.44
C PHE A 29 -2.93 5.49 19.92
N LYS A 30 -2.82 5.76 21.22
CA LYS A 30 -1.56 6.13 21.90
C LYS A 30 -0.54 4.99 21.96
N SER A 31 -0.98 3.74 21.89
CA SER A 31 -0.11 2.57 22.01
C SER A 31 -0.62 1.36 21.23
N GLU A 32 0.29 0.68 20.56
CA GLU A 32 0.07 -0.62 19.92
C GLU A 32 0.60 -1.80 20.77
N ASN A 33 1.01 -1.55 22.01
CA ASN A 33 1.44 -2.61 22.94
C ASN A 33 0.29 -3.62 23.16
N LYS A 34 0.60 -4.92 23.21
CA LYS A 34 -0.39 -6.01 23.37
C LYS A 34 -1.38 -5.75 24.51
N ILE A 35 -0.93 -5.29 25.67
CA ILE A 35 -1.78 -5.01 26.84
C ILE A 35 -2.75 -3.86 26.52
N PHE A 36 -2.22 -2.75 25.99
CA PHE A 36 -3.05 -1.62 25.55
C PHE A 36 -4.03 -1.99 24.44
N ARG A 37 -3.68 -2.96 23.58
CA ARG A 37 -4.58 -3.51 22.57
C ARG A 37 -5.76 -4.30 23.17
N TYR A 38 -5.57 -4.94 24.32
CA TYR A 38 -6.68 -5.56 25.06
C TYR A 38 -7.52 -4.51 25.78
N ILE A 39 -6.88 -3.58 26.50
CA ILE A 39 -7.57 -2.50 27.22
C ILE A 39 -8.44 -1.68 26.26
N ARG A 40 -7.90 -1.27 25.10
CA ARG A 40 -8.66 -0.50 24.10
C ARG A 40 -9.88 -1.26 23.59
N LYS A 41 -9.78 -2.58 23.37
CA LYS A 41 -10.90 -3.39 22.90
C LYS A 41 -12.05 -3.38 23.89
N ILE A 42 -11.74 -3.46 25.19
CA ILE A 42 -12.74 -3.39 26.27
C ILE A 42 -13.37 -1.99 26.31
N ILE A 43 -12.54 -0.94 26.36
CA ILE A 43 -13.01 0.45 26.42
C ILE A 43 -13.93 0.80 25.24
N LEU A 44 -13.55 0.39 24.02
CA LEU A 44 -14.32 0.67 22.81
C LEU A 44 -15.61 -0.17 22.75
N LYS A 45 -15.54 -1.46 23.05
CA LYS A 45 -16.70 -2.37 22.97
C LYS A 45 -17.78 -2.02 24.00
N LEU A 46 -17.39 -1.60 25.19
CA LEU A 46 -18.31 -1.22 26.28
C LEU A 46 -18.65 0.28 26.28
N ASP A 47 -18.20 1.05 25.29
CA ASP A 47 -18.39 2.50 25.18
C ASP A 47 -17.99 3.29 26.45
N LEU A 48 -16.98 2.85 27.21
CA LEU A 48 -16.60 3.46 28.48
C LEU A 48 -16.21 4.96 28.31
N PRO A 49 -16.49 5.84 29.29
CA PRO A 49 -16.26 7.30 29.16
C PRO A 49 -14.78 7.72 29.20
N ILE A 50 -13.84 6.78 29.38
CA ILE A 50 -12.40 7.01 29.54
C ILE A 50 -11.59 6.94 28.24
N LYS A 51 -12.20 7.29 27.09
CA LYS A 51 -11.56 7.12 25.77
C LYS A 51 -10.34 8.02 25.55
N ASN A 52 -10.22 9.11 26.29
CA ASN A 52 -9.05 10.01 26.25
C ASN A 52 -7.75 9.30 26.67
N ILE A 53 -7.83 8.17 27.37
CA ILE A 53 -6.67 7.36 27.76
C ILE A 53 -6.11 6.58 26.57
N ILE A 54 -6.95 6.22 25.59
CA ILE A 54 -6.54 5.38 24.45
C ILE A 54 -6.33 6.18 23.16
N PHE A 55 -7.05 7.27 22.94
CA PHE A 55 -6.93 8.08 21.73
C PHE A 55 -5.80 9.10 21.80
N THR A 56 -5.18 9.39 20.65
CA THR A 56 -4.22 10.49 20.50
C THR A 56 -4.94 11.84 20.32
N ASP A 57 -4.20 12.89 19.94
CA ASP A 57 -4.73 14.25 19.82
C ASP A 57 -5.73 14.47 18.68
N TRP A 58 -6.02 13.46 17.85
CA TRP A 58 -7.04 13.59 16.80
C TRP A 58 -8.43 13.98 17.34
N ILE A 59 -8.75 13.60 18.58
CA ILE A 59 -10.00 13.99 19.27
C ILE A 59 -10.15 15.50 19.46
N LYS A 60 -9.04 16.24 19.47
CA LYS A 60 -9.03 17.71 19.55
C LYS A 60 -9.14 18.36 18.16
N LYS A 61 -8.66 17.66 17.13
CA LYS A 61 -8.61 18.16 15.74
C LYS A 61 -9.93 17.95 14.98
N ILE A 62 -10.70 16.92 15.33
CA ILE A 62 -11.90 16.51 14.57
C ILE A 62 -12.97 17.58 14.41
N ALA A 63 -13.17 18.44 15.42
CA ALA A 63 -14.18 19.50 15.33
C ALA A 63 -13.85 20.47 14.17
N GLY A 64 -12.58 20.88 14.07
CA GLY A 64 -12.07 21.82 13.06
C GLY A 64 -11.69 21.18 11.71
N SER A 65 -11.67 19.85 11.59
CA SER A 65 -11.37 19.21 10.31
C SER A 65 -12.53 19.33 9.33
N LYS A 66 -12.22 19.38 8.03
CA LYS A 66 -13.25 19.38 6.96
C LYS A 66 -14.08 18.08 7.03
N GLU A 67 -13.38 16.97 7.07
CA GLU A 67 -13.90 15.61 7.13
C GLU A 67 -12.91 14.71 7.88
N VAL A 68 -13.28 13.45 8.08
CA VAL A 68 -12.42 12.45 8.70
C VAL A 68 -12.29 11.24 7.79
N ILE A 69 -11.06 10.88 7.42
CA ILE A 69 -10.75 9.66 6.67
C ILE A 69 -10.27 8.61 7.67
N VAL A 70 -10.97 7.48 7.77
CA VAL A 70 -10.64 6.37 8.67
C VAL A 70 -10.19 5.19 7.82
N PHE A 71 -9.02 4.63 8.10
CA PHE A 71 -8.56 3.42 7.39
C PHE A 71 -9.26 2.17 7.93
N ASP A 72 -9.31 1.11 7.12
CA ASP A 72 -9.98 -0.18 7.35
C ASP A 72 -9.37 -1.04 8.48
N THR A 73 -9.09 -0.44 9.61
CA THR A 73 -8.50 -1.13 10.76
C THR A 73 -9.56 -1.95 11.51
N GLY A 74 -9.11 -2.93 12.29
CA GLY A 74 -10.02 -3.81 13.05
C GLY A 74 -10.89 -3.11 14.11
N ASN A 75 -10.62 -1.84 14.44
CA ASN A 75 -11.45 -1.02 15.34
C ASN A 75 -12.25 0.07 14.60
N ALA A 76 -12.23 0.09 13.27
CA ALA A 76 -12.82 1.17 12.48
C ALA A 76 -14.31 1.38 12.78
N VAL A 77 -15.07 0.29 13.02
CA VAL A 77 -16.50 0.37 13.38
C VAL A 77 -16.70 1.16 14.67
N GLU A 78 -15.89 0.90 15.69
CA GLU A 78 -15.97 1.59 16.98
C GLU A 78 -15.54 3.05 16.88
N ILE A 79 -14.56 3.35 16.02
CA ILE A 79 -14.14 4.74 15.74
C ILE A 79 -15.26 5.50 15.03
N VAL A 80 -15.87 4.92 13.99
CA VAL A 80 -17.00 5.55 13.27
C VAL A 80 -18.18 5.77 14.20
N LYS A 81 -18.54 4.78 15.05
CA LYS A 81 -19.59 4.93 16.07
C LYS A 81 -19.30 6.08 17.04
N TYR A 82 -18.07 6.18 17.52
CA TYR A 82 -17.65 7.27 18.40
C TYR A 82 -17.83 8.64 17.73
N ILE A 83 -17.42 8.76 16.46
CA ILE A 83 -17.54 10.01 15.71
C ILE A 83 -19.01 10.34 15.43
N ASN A 84 -19.82 9.41 14.93
CA ASN A 84 -21.25 9.64 14.67
C ASN A 84 -22.01 10.10 15.92
N LYS A 85 -21.70 9.53 17.11
CA LYS A 85 -22.34 9.93 18.37
C LYS A 85 -22.00 11.37 18.79
N ARG A 86 -20.82 11.86 18.46
CA ARG A 86 -20.27 13.13 18.99
C ARG A 86 -20.29 14.26 17.96
N TYR A 87 -20.26 13.91 16.68
CA TYR A 87 -20.28 14.80 15.52
C TYR A 87 -21.21 14.20 14.44
N PRO A 88 -22.54 14.20 14.65
CA PRO A 88 -23.49 13.49 13.79
C PRO A 88 -23.45 13.93 12.33
N ASN A 89 -23.09 15.20 12.08
CA ASN A 89 -23.00 15.79 10.74
C ASN A 89 -21.58 15.76 10.15
N LYS A 90 -20.59 15.17 10.83
CA LYS A 90 -19.23 15.10 10.30
C LYS A 90 -19.20 14.10 9.14
N ARG A 91 -18.74 14.53 7.96
CA ARG A 91 -18.45 13.62 6.85
C ARG A 91 -17.34 12.66 7.24
N ILE A 92 -17.60 11.37 7.13
CA ILE A 92 -16.64 10.30 7.42
C ILE A 92 -16.45 9.46 6.17
N ILE A 93 -15.19 9.31 5.77
CA ILE A 93 -14.76 8.46 4.67
C ILE A 93 -14.06 7.25 5.27
N LEU A 94 -14.61 6.06 5.07
CA LEU A 94 -13.95 4.81 5.40
C LEU A 94 -13.15 4.35 4.17
N TRP A 95 -11.82 4.45 4.25
CA TRP A 95 -10.92 4.05 3.20
C TRP A 95 -10.45 2.60 3.40
N TYR A 96 -10.88 1.73 2.49
CA TYR A 96 -10.41 0.35 2.37
C TYR A 96 -9.06 0.33 1.67
N TRP A 97 -8.00 0.38 2.48
CA TRP A 97 -6.63 0.32 1.98
C TRP A 97 -6.17 -1.12 1.70
N ASN A 98 -6.93 -2.11 2.19
CA ASN A 98 -6.78 -3.53 1.85
C ASN A 98 -8.06 -4.06 1.17
N PRO A 99 -7.93 -5.09 0.30
CA PRO A 99 -9.10 -5.77 -0.24
C PRO A 99 -10.00 -6.32 0.87
N VAL A 100 -11.32 -6.27 0.69
CA VAL A 100 -12.34 -6.62 1.70
C VAL A 100 -12.19 -8.07 2.20
N ILE A 101 -11.62 -8.96 1.40
CA ILE A 101 -11.33 -10.34 1.82
C ILE A 101 -10.31 -10.42 2.98
N ARG A 102 -9.42 -9.43 3.10
CA ARG A 102 -8.34 -9.39 4.11
C ARG A 102 -8.65 -8.49 5.30
N THR A 103 -9.78 -7.80 5.31
CA THR A 103 -10.06 -6.74 6.28
C THR A 103 -11.50 -6.78 6.81
N ILE A 104 -11.90 -5.73 7.53
CA ILE A 104 -13.21 -5.58 8.18
C ILE A 104 -14.35 -5.60 7.16
N LYS A 105 -15.38 -6.39 7.47
CA LYS A 105 -16.51 -6.62 6.56
C LYS A 105 -17.45 -5.39 6.49
N PRO A 106 -17.85 -4.91 5.31
CA PRO A 106 -18.64 -3.69 5.12
C PRO A 106 -19.98 -3.70 5.87
N GLU A 107 -20.58 -4.88 6.02
CA GLU A 107 -21.87 -5.08 6.69
C GLU A 107 -21.82 -4.65 8.16
N LYS A 108 -20.63 -4.62 8.78
CA LYS A 108 -20.44 -4.12 10.15
C LYS A 108 -20.66 -2.61 10.31
N PHE A 109 -20.66 -1.86 9.20
CA PHE A 109 -20.93 -0.42 9.18
C PHE A 109 -22.40 -0.09 8.87
N LYS A 110 -23.27 -1.10 8.74
CA LYS A 110 -24.71 -0.89 8.48
C LYS A 110 -25.33 -0.01 9.57
N GLY A 111 -25.99 1.07 9.13
CA GLY A 111 -26.63 2.05 10.02
C GLY A 111 -25.69 3.12 10.59
N LEU A 112 -24.41 3.14 10.19
CA LEU A 112 -23.48 4.22 10.52
C LEU A 112 -23.44 5.26 9.40
N ASN A 113 -23.22 6.52 9.77
CA ASN A 113 -23.07 7.62 8.82
C ASN A 113 -21.60 7.70 8.37
N CYS A 114 -21.25 6.94 7.33
CA CYS A 114 -19.95 6.97 6.68
C CYS A 114 -20.04 6.54 5.21
N GLU A 115 -19.20 7.13 4.36
CA GLU A 115 -19.00 6.69 2.99
C GLU A 115 -17.93 5.61 2.92
N MET A 116 -18.16 4.53 2.19
CA MET A 116 -17.16 3.47 2.00
C MET A 116 -16.48 3.64 0.65
N TRP A 117 -15.15 3.68 0.68
CA TRP A 117 -14.31 3.89 -0.49
C TRP A 117 -13.23 2.81 -0.57
N THR A 118 -12.87 2.39 -1.79
CA THR A 118 -11.84 1.38 -2.03
C THR A 118 -11.00 1.73 -3.26
N PHE A 119 -9.82 1.13 -3.37
CA PHE A 119 -8.99 1.17 -4.58
C PHE A 119 -9.26 -0.01 -5.54
N ASP A 120 -9.97 -1.04 -5.08
CA ASP A 120 -10.21 -2.25 -5.85
C ASP A 120 -11.57 -2.16 -6.57
N PRO A 121 -11.59 -2.12 -7.92
CA PRO A 121 -12.84 -2.04 -8.68
C PRO A 121 -13.78 -3.24 -8.46
N VAL A 122 -13.25 -4.41 -8.12
CA VAL A 122 -14.05 -5.60 -7.82
C VAL A 122 -14.77 -5.42 -6.49
N ASP A 123 -14.08 -4.92 -5.47
CA ASP A 123 -14.71 -4.61 -4.17
C ASP A 123 -15.71 -3.46 -4.31
N ALA A 124 -15.39 -2.43 -5.11
CA ALA A 124 -16.28 -1.30 -5.36
C ALA A 124 -17.63 -1.78 -5.91
N LYS A 125 -17.60 -2.60 -6.96
CA LYS A 125 -18.81 -3.18 -7.55
C LYS A 125 -19.52 -4.14 -6.60
N LYS A 126 -18.79 -5.03 -5.93
CA LYS A 126 -19.36 -6.10 -5.10
C LYS A 126 -20.04 -5.57 -3.84
N PHE A 127 -19.48 -4.54 -3.22
CA PHE A 127 -19.94 -4.01 -1.94
C PHE A 127 -20.58 -2.61 -2.06
N ASN A 128 -20.85 -2.15 -3.29
CA ASN A 128 -21.41 -0.83 -3.58
C ASN A 128 -20.60 0.30 -2.91
N MET A 129 -19.27 0.23 -3.02
CA MET A 129 -18.36 1.25 -2.50
C MET A 129 -17.98 2.21 -3.63
N LYS A 130 -17.62 3.44 -3.26
CA LYS A 130 -17.04 4.41 -4.18
C LYS A 130 -15.59 4.02 -4.52
N LEU A 131 -15.16 4.31 -5.74
CA LEU A 131 -13.79 4.03 -6.19
C LEU A 131 -12.93 5.30 -6.08
N ASN A 132 -11.71 5.16 -5.56
CA ASN A 132 -10.62 6.13 -5.72
C ASN A 132 -9.36 5.35 -6.15
N THR A 133 -8.32 6.02 -6.63
CA THR A 133 -7.06 5.32 -6.94
C THR A 133 -6.39 4.83 -5.66
N GLN A 134 -5.51 3.84 -5.80
CA GLN A 134 -4.43 3.67 -4.81
C GLN A 134 -3.46 4.86 -4.92
N PHE A 135 -2.58 5.06 -3.93
CA PHE A 135 -1.64 6.17 -3.93
C PHE A 135 -0.23 5.75 -3.50
N PHE A 136 0.75 6.61 -3.81
CA PHE A 136 2.06 6.61 -3.16
C PHE A 136 2.32 7.95 -2.47
N ILE A 137 3.22 7.95 -1.48
CA ILE A 137 3.70 9.16 -0.81
C ILE A 137 5.14 9.42 -1.24
N GLU A 138 5.35 10.43 -2.05
CA GLU A 138 6.64 10.74 -2.67
C GLU A 138 7.71 11.03 -1.60
N GLU A 139 7.37 11.81 -0.58
CA GLU A 139 8.26 12.19 0.51
C GLU A 139 8.83 10.97 1.24
N ASN A 140 8.07 9.88 1.28
CA ASN A 140 8.51 8.65 1.91
C ASN A 140 9.41 7.82 1.00
N LEU A 141 9.32 7.97 -0.32
CA LEU A 141 10.14 7.26 -1.30
C LEU A 141 11.40 8.02 -1.69
N LYS A 142 11.51 9.30 -1.35
CA LYS A 142 12.75 10.09 -1.48
C LYS A 142 13.83 9.49 -0.58
N THR A 143 14.69 8.64 -1.13
CA THR A 143 15.95 8.28 -0.48
C THR A 143 16.81 9.52 -0.39
N THR A 144 17.36 9.85 0.78
CA THR A 144 18.36 10.93 0.88
C THR A 144 19.52 10.58 -0.04
N SER A 145 19.74 11.42 -1.06
CA SER A 145 20.73 11.21 -2.12
C SER A 145 22.15 10.99 -1.58
N SER A 146 22.40 11.38 -0.33
CA SER A 146 23.65 11.21 0.42
C SER A 146 23.90 9.79 0.96
N LYS A 147 22.88 8.90 0.97
CA LYS A 147 22.99 7.51 1.43
C LYS A 147 22.98 6.46 0.32
N VAL A 148 22.82 6.82 -0.95
CA VAL A 148 23.08 5.91 -2.08
C VAL A 148 24.60 5.76 -2.27
N LYS A 149 25.28 5.36 -1.18
CA LYS A 149 26.67 4.94 -1.19
C LYS A 149 26.64 3.45 -1.53
N SER A 150 26.98 3.15 -2.78
CA SER A 150 26.87 1.88 -3.49
C SER A 150 25.50 1.66 -4.14
N ARG A 151 25.51 1.59 -5.49
CA ARG A 151 24.47 0.89 -6.23
C ARG A 151 24.41 -0.53 -5.66
N SER A 152 23.23 -0.98 -5.26
CA SER A 152 22.97 -2.42 -5.22
C SER A 152 23.40 -2.99 -6.57
N ASN A 153 24.36 -3.92 -6.55
CA ASN A 153 24.96 -4.51 -7.75
C ASN A 153 24.03 -5.50 -8.48
N CYS A 154 22.70 -5.34 -8.36
CA CYS A 154 21.73 -6.22 -9.02
C CYS A 154 20.82 -5.45 -9.97
N ASP A 155 20.51 -6.06 -11.10
CA ASP A 155 19.58 -5.52 -12.08
C ASP A 155 18.15 -5.58 -11.54
N VAL A 156 17.80 -6.68 -10.88
CA VAL A 156 16.44 -7.00 -10.45
C VAL A 156 16.34 -7.18 -8.94
N PHE A 157 15.35 -6.54 -8.30
CA PHE A 157 15.06 -6.72 -6.88
C PHE A 157 13.64 -7.26 -6.63
N TYR A 158 13.52 -8.24 -5.74
CA TYR A 158 12.24 -8.74 -5.23
C TYR A 158 12.25 -8.74 -3.69
N VAL A 159 11.12 -8.40 -3.08
CA VAL A 159 10.90 -8.62 -1.64
C VAL A 159 9.44 -9.01 -1.39
N GLY A 160 9.24 -10.04 -0.57
CA GLY A 160 7.90 -10.48 -0.20
C GLY A 160 7.91 -11.73 0.67
N VAL A 161 6.78 -12.02 1.31
CA VAL A 161 6.57 -13.24 2.10
C VAL A 161 6.15 -14.38 1.17
N ASP A 162 6.67 -15.58 1.40
CA ASP A 162 6.40 -16.76 0.59
C ASP A 162 5.00 -17.34 0.82
N LYS A 163 4.01 -16.73 0.19
CA LYS A 163 2.68 -17.28 -0.01
C LYS A 163 2.60 -17.77 -1.45
N ASP A 164 3.22 -18.91 -1.73
CA ASP A 164 3.36 -19.54 -3.06
C ASP A 164 4.19 -18.75 -4.09
N ARG A 165 5.05 -17.84 -3.63
CA ARG A 165 5.89 -17.00 -4.51
C ARG A 165 7.17 -17.69 -4.94
N ALA A 166 7.70 -18.61 -4.13
CA ALA A 166 8.91 -19.34 -4.45
C ALA A 166 8.87 -20.04 -5.81
N LYS A 167 7.72 -20.62 -6.18
CA LYS A 167 7.54 -21.28 -7.49
C LYS A 167 7.78 -20.31 -8.65
N LEU A 168 7.18 -19.13 -8.60
CA LEU A 168 7.32 -18.11 -9.64
C LEU A 168 8.74 -17.54 -9.65
N LEU A 169 9.34 -17.33 -8.47
CA LEU A 169 10.72 -16.88 -8.37
C LEU A 169 11.71 -17.88 -8.94
N ALA A 170 11.48 -19.19 -8.80
CA ALA A 170 12.33 -20.21 -9.42
C ALA A 170 12.29 -20.17 -10.95
N VAL A 171 11.12 -19.89 -11.54
CA VAL A 171 10.99 -19.69 -12.99
C VAL A 171 11.75 -18.43 -13.42
N LEU A 172 11.55 -17.31 -12.72
CA LEU A 172 12.25 -16.05 -13.00
C LEU A 172 13.76 -16.20 -12.81
N LYS A 173 14.21 -16.93 -11.78
CA LYS A 173 15.61 -17.22 -11.51
C LYS A 173 16.28 -17.85 -12.74
N LYS A 174 15.67 -18.90 -13.28
CA LYS A 174 16.16 -19.59 -14.48
C LYS A 174 16.27 -18.63 -15.67
N GLN A 175 15.22 -17.85 -15.93
CA GLN A 175 15.22 -16.86 -17.01
C GLN A 175 16.30 -15.79 -16.82
N PHE A 176 16.51 -15.33 -15.59
CA PHE A 176 17.55 -14.34 -15.27
C PHE A 176 18.95 -14.93 -15.43
N ASP A 177 19.20 -16.14 -14.95
CA ASP A 177 20.49 -16.83 -15.11
C ASP A 177 20.83 -17.03 -16.60
N GLU A 178 19.88 -17.49 -17.42
CA GLU A 178 20.05 -17.69 -18.88
C GLU A 178 20.36 -16.39 -19.62
N ASN A 179 19.77 -15.27 -19.18
CA ASN A 179 19.97 -13.95 -19.78
C ASN A 179 21.09 -13.14 -19.10
N LYS A 180 21.84 -13.73 -18.15
CA LYS A 180 22.91 -13.06 -17.36
C LYS A 180 22.43 -11.79 -16.64
N ILE A 181 21.18 -11.81 -16.18
CA ILE A 181 20.56 -10.74 -15.40
C ILE A 181 20.83 -11.01 -13.93
N SER A 182 21.42 -10.05 -13.23
CA SER A 182 21.69 -10.17 -11.80
C SER A 182 20.44 -9.86 -10.97
N TYR A 183 20.20 -10.61 -9.88
CA TYR A 183 19.01 -10.45 -9.04
C TYR A 183 19.29 -10.54 -7.54
N ASP A 184 18.47 -9.85 -6.75
CA ASP A 184 18.37 -10.01 -5.30
C ASP A 184 16.93 -10.36 -4.91
N PHE A 185 16.71 -11.63 -4.55
CA PHE A 185 15.44 -12.09 -4.02
C PHE A 185 15.46 -12.09 -2.49
N ASN A 186 14.72 -11.17 -1.89
CA ASN A 186 14.43 -11.14 -0.46
C ASN A 186 13.09 -11.82 -0.16
N LEU A 187 13.06 -13.14 -0.33
CA LEU A 187 11.91 -13.97 -0.01
C LEU A 187 11.91 -14.30 1.49
N VAL A 188 10.85 -13.97 2.21
CA VAL A 188 10.69 -14.24 3.65
C VAL A 188 9.81 -15.47 3.85
N GLU A 189 10.22 -16.40 4.72
CA GLU A 189 9.43 -17.58 5.06
C GLU A 189 8.06 -17.18 5.66
N TYR A 190 6.98 -17.81 5.20
CA TYR A 190 5.67 -17.65 5.83
C TYR A 190 5.62 -18.42 7.16
N ASN A 191 5.06 -17.81 8.21
CA ASN A 191 4.99 -18.33 9.59
C ASN A 191 6.33 -18.57 10.32
N ASN A 192 7.48 -18.35 9.67
CA ASN A 192 8.81 -18.45 10.27
C ASN A 192 9.05 -19.78 11.01
N SER A 193 8.74 -20.90 10.35
CA SER A 193 9.01 -22.27 10.86
C SER A 193 10.48 -22.61 10.98
N GLY A 194 11.39 -21.75 10.51
CA GLY A 194 12.83 -21.92 10.63
C GLY A 194 13.46 -22.64 9.44
N LEU A 195 12.75 -22.75 8.32
CA LEU A 195 13.32 -23.30 7.09
C LEU A 195 14.34 -22.33 6.49
N HIS A 196 15.42 -22.87 5.94
CA HIS A 196 16.42 -22.08 5.23
C HIS A 196 16.08 -21.86 3.75
N SER A 197 15.34 -22.77 3.13
CA SER A 197 14.88 -22.70 1.75
C SER A 197 13.54 -23.43 1.58
N ASN A 198 12.87 -23.20 0.45
CA ASN A 198 11.69 -23.96 0.02
C ASN A 198 12.08 -25.07 -0.97
N LYS A 199 11.10 -25.89 -1.35
CA LYS A 199 11.22 -26.99 -2.32
C LYS A 199 11.65 -26.60 -3.75
N TYR A 200 11.79 -25.30 -4.03
CA TYR A 200 12.25 -24.78 -5.33
C TYR A 200 13.66 -24.14 -5.22
N ASP A 201 14.39 -24.42 -4.14
CA ASP A 201 15.75 -23.96 -3.88
C ASP A 201 15.92 -22.43 -3.88
N ILE A 202 14.85 -21.68 -3.62
CA ILE A 202 14.94 -20.24 -3.34
C ILE A 202 15.23 -20.06 -1.83
N PRO A 203 16.35 -19.42 -1.45
CA PRO A 203 16.68 -19.23 -0.04
C PRO A 203 15.74 -18.23 0.63
N TYR A 204 15.42 -18.48 1.90
CA TYR A 204 14.71 -17.52 2.73
C TYR A 204 15.68 -16.51 3.35
N LYS A 205 15.25 -15.26 3.42
CA LYS A 205 15.97 -14.15 4.05
C LYS A 205 15.16 -13.54 5.18
N LYS A 206 15.85 -12.77 6.02
CA LYS A 206 15.19 -12.00 7.08
C LYS A 206 14.26 -10.94 6.48
N PRO A 207 13.18 -10.56 7.19
CA PRO A 207 12.39 -9.39 6.83
C PRO A 207 13.29 -8.15 6.78
N LEU A 208 13.14 -7.36 5.72
CA LEU A 208 13.75 -6.05 5.61
C LEU A 208 12.84 -5.00 6.23
N SER A 209 13.44 -3.99 6.86
CA SER A 209 12.74 -2.76 7.21
C SER A 209 12.26 -2.02 5.96
N TYR A 210 11.27 -1.15 6.13
CA TYR A 210 10.77 -0.35 5.02
C TYR A 210 11.86 0.54 4.40
N GLU A 211 12.78 1.08 5.20
CA GLU A 211 13.92 1.86 4.69
C GLU A 211 14.85 1.02 3.81
N GLU A 212 15.22 -0.19 4.25
CA GLU A 212 16.05 -1.09 3.44
C GLU A 212 15.36 -1.50 2.13
N VAL A 213 14.03 -1.71 2.15
CA VAL A 213 13.25 -1.98 0.94
C VAL A 213 13.32 -0.80 -0.02
N LYS A 214 13.15 0.43 0.46
CA LYS A 214 13.25 1.64 -0.36
C LYS A 214 14.63 1.79 -0.98
N GLU A 215 15.68 1.60 -0.20
CA GLU A 215 17.07 1.69 -0.69
C GLU A 215 17.35 0.64 -1.77
N LYS A 216 16.87 -0.60 -1.61
CA LYS A 216 17.01 -1.66 -2.63
C LYS A 216 16.16 -1.41 -3.87
N CYS A 217 14.94 -0.91 -3.72
CA CYS A 217 14.11 -0.47 -4.85
C CYS A 217 14.77 0.68 -5.62
N ALA A 218 15.30 1.68 -4.92
CA ALA A 218 15.94 2.84 -5.53
C ALA A 218 17.25 2.48 -6.26
N SER A 219 17.95 1.45 -5.80
CA SER A 219 19.26 1.06 -6.35
C SER A 219 19.24 -0.04 -7.41
N SER A 220 18.13 -0.77 -7.56
CA SER A 220 17.91 -1.73 -8.66
C SER A 220 17.44 -1.04 -9.94
N LYS A 221 17.53 -1.71 -11.10
CA LYS A 221 16.98 -1.22 -12.38
C LYS A 221 15.50 -1.58 -12.49
N VAL A 222 15.15 -2.78 -12.05
CA VAL A 222 13.83 -3.39 -12.18
C VAL A 222 13.38 -3.94 -10.84
N ILE A 223 12.11 -3.74 -10.52
CA ILE A 223 11.48 -4.34 -9.34
C ILE A 223 10.52 -5.44 -9.77
N VAL A 224 10.48 -6.54 -9.02
CA VAL A 224 9.50 -7.62 -9.21
C VAL A 224 8.36 -7.46 -8.22
N ASP A 225 7.12 -7.49 -8.70
CA ASP A 225 5.90 -7.54 -7.89
C ASP A 225 5.09 -8.80 -8.22
N LEU A 226 5.00 -9.70 -7.24
CA LEU A 226 4.23 -10.94 -7.37
C LEU A 226 2.97 -10.87 -6.50
N VAL A 227 1.82 -10.73 -7.14
CA VAL A 227 0.52 -10.78 -6.48
C VAL A 227 0.08 -12.23 -6.25
N ALA A 228 -0.69 -12.45 -5.18
CA ALA A 228 -1.27 -13.77 -4.91
C ALA A 228 -2.48 -14.01 -5.81
N ASP A 229 -2.82 -15.29 -6.05
CA ASP A 229 -4.02 -15.65 -6.79
C ASP A 229 -5.28 -15.03 -6.15
N GLY A 230 -6.15 -14.49 -7.00
CA GLY A 230 -7.40 -13.83 -6.60
C GLY A 230 -7.26 -12.38 -6.14
N GLN A 231 -6.05 -11.80 -6.10
CA GLN A 231 -5.89 -10.37 -5.88
C GLN A 231 -6.19 -9.58 -7.17
N THR A 232 -7.10 -8.61 -7.08
CA THR A 232 -7.63 -7.88 -8.24
C THR A 232 -7.21 -6.41 -8.29
N GLY A 233 -7.04 -5.76 -7.14
CA GLY A 233 -6.58 -4.37 -7.03
C GLY A 233 -5.05 -4.19 -6.98
N LEU A 234 -4.63 -2.98 -7.34
CA LEU A 234 -3.25 -2.51 -7.36
C LEU A 234 -2.57 -2.64 -5.98
N THR A 235 -1.44 -3.35 -5.91
CA THR A 235 -0.52 -3.28 -4.77
C THR A 235 0.16 -1.90 -4.71
N LEU A 236 0.84 -1.59 -3.61
CA LEU A 236 1.67 -0.38 -3.55
C LEU A 236 2.91 -0.46 -4.45
N ARG A 237 3.44 -1.66 -4.71
CA ARG A 237 4.72 -1.83 -5.39
C ARG A 237 4.78 -1.28 -6.83
N PRO A 238 3.76 -1.45 -7.69
CA PRO A 238 3.68 -0.79 -8.98
C PRO A 238 3.73 0.74 -8.87
N LEU A 239 3.09 1.33 -7.86
CA LEU A 239 3.12 2.78 -7.63
C LEU A 239 4.47 3.25 -7.08
N GLU A 240 5.10 2.47 -6.21
CA GLU A 240 6.47 2.73 -5.76
C GLU A 240 7.45 2.68 -6.94
N ALA A 241 7.30 1.69 -7.83
CA ALA A 241 8.10 1.57 -9.05
C ALA A 241 7.89 2.77 -9.98
N LEU A 242 6.62 3.16 -10.21
CA LEU A 242 6.28 4.38 -10.94
C LEU A 242 6.98 5.59 -10.32
N CYS A 243 6.79 5.84 -9.02
CA CYS A 243 7.37 6.99 -8.32
C CYS A 243 8.90 7.05 -8.45
N LEU A 244 9.57 5.90 -8.32
CA LEU A 244 11.04 5.77 -8.39
C LEU A 244 11.60 5.68 -9.82
N LYS A 245 10.75 5.79 -10.86
CA LYS A 245 11.11 5.55 -12.27
C LYS A 245 11.83 4.21 -12.49
N LYS A 246 11.29 3.16 -11.86
CA LYS A 246 11.80 1.79 -11.99
C LYS A 246 10.89 0.98 -12.87
N LYS A 247 11.51 0.12 -13.68
CA LYS A 247 10.76 -0.87 -14.44
C LYS A 247 10.17 -1.91 -13.51
N LEU A 248 9.06 -2.51 -13.92
CA LEU A 248 8.31 -3.47 -13.13
C LEU A 248 8.18 -4.79 -13.90
N ILE A 249 8.54 -5.91 -13.27
CA ILE A 249 8.15 -7.25 -13.69
C ILE A 249 7.01 -7.71 -12.78
N THR A 250 5.86 -8.12 -13.33
CA THR A 250 4.72 -8.53 -12.51
C THR A 250 3.90 -9.67 -13.12
N ASN A 251 3.24 -10.48 -12.29
CA ASN A 251 2.21 -11.42 -12.72
C ASN A 251 0.78 -10.81 -12.71
N MET A 252 0.63 -9.53 -12.34
CA MET A 252 -0.66 -8.85 -12.30
C MET A 252 -1.10 -8.40 -13.70
N LYS A 253 -1.78 -9.28 -14.44
CA LYS A 253 -2.28 -9.01 -15.80
C LYS A 253 -3.25 -7.83 -15.90
N SER A 254 -3.99 -7.55 -14.81
CA SER A 254 -4.91 -6.40 -14.74
C SER A 254 -4.20 -5.04 -14.79
N ILE A 255 -2.87 -5.00 -14.63
CA ILE A 255 -2.09 -3.75 -14.70
C ILE A 255 -2.30 -2.99 -16.02
N LYS A 256 -2.61 -3.70 -17.11
CA LYS A 256 -2.93 -3.12 -18.43
C LYS A 256 -4.15 -2.20 -18.45
N LYS A 257 -5.00 -2.27 -17.42
CA LYS A 257 -6.19 -1.41 -17.29
C LYS A 257 -5.87 -0.05 -16.65
N TYR A 258 -4.66 0.11 -16.12
CA TYR A 258 -4.23 1.36 -15.51
C TYR A 258 -3.58 2.25 -16.58
N ASP A 259 -3.85 3.55 -16.51
CA ASP A 259 -3.38 4.58 -17.44
C ASP A 259 -1.84 4.69 -17.53
N PHE A 260 -1.12 4.35 -16.46
CA PHE A 260 0.33 4.34 -16.42
C PHE A 260 0.95 3.08 -17.04
N TYR A 261 0.15 2.15 -17.54
CA TYR A 261 0.67 0.96 -18.22
C TYR A 261 1.47 1.36 -19.47
N ASN A 262 2.73 0.95 -19.50
CA ASN A 262 3.62 1.12 -20.65
C ASN A 262 4.46 -0.16 -20.81
N PRO A 263 4.43 -0.86 -21.97
CA PRO A 263 5.19 -2.08 -22.21
C PRO A 263 6.72 -1.88 -22.24
N GLN A 264 7.21 -0.64 -22.26
CA GLN A 264 8.64 -0.32 -22.07
C GLN A 264 9.02 -0.30 -20.58
N ASN A 265 8.05 -0.02 -19.69
CA ASN A 265 8.28 0.11 -18.25
C ASN A 265 7.75 -1.09 -17.45
N ILE A 266 6.82 -1.86 -18.00
CA ILE A 266 6.16 -2.98 -17.32
C ILE A 266 6.23 -4.23 -18.20
N PHE A 267 6.77 -5.32 -17.62
CA PHE A 267 6.82 -6.66 -18.21
C PHE A 267 5.88 -7.58 -17.44
N ILE A 268 4.98 -8.25 -18.16
CA ILE A 268 3.93 -9.10 -17.59
C ILE A 268 4.31 -10.58 -17.75
N ILE A 269 4.57 -11.25 -16.63
CA ILE A 269 4.87 -12.68 -16.56
C ILE A 269 3.69 -13.48 -17.12
N GLY A 270 3.99 -14.36 -18.07
CA GLY A 270 3.00 -15.23 -18.72
C GLY A 270 2.12 -14.51 -19.76
N GLU A 271 2.47 -13.29 -20.16
CA GLU A 271 1.90 -12.62 -21.34
C GLU A 271 3.00 -12.10 -22.28
N ASP A 272 4.00 -11.40 -21.73
CA ASP A 272 5.13 -10.93 -22.52
C ASP A 272 6.06 -12.08 -22.90
N LYS A 273 6.62 -11.99 -24.11
CA LYS A 273 7.53 -13.01 -24.63
C LYS A 273 8.85 -13.00 -23.83
N GLU A 274 9.29 -14.18 -23.40
CA GLU A 274 10.50 -14.32 -22.58
C GLU A 274 11.76 -13.76 -23.25
N ASN A 275 11.85 -13.84 -24.58
CA ASN A 275 12.98 -13.28 -25.33
C ASN A 275 13.10 -11.75 -25.27
N ARG A 276 12.07 -11.03 -24.83
CA ARG A 276 12.13 -9.57 -24.56
C ARG A 276 12.75 -9.24 -23.20
N LEU A 277 12.96 -10.22 -22.32
CA LEU A 277 13.33 -9.96 -20.93
C LEU A 277 14.69 -9.25 -20.81
N SER A 278 15.71 -9.71 -21.55
CA SER A 278 17.04 -9.08 -21.54
C SER A 278 16.99 -7.63 -22.02
N GLU A 279 16.35 -7.38 -23.17
CA GLU A 279 16.16 -6.04 -23.72
C GLU A 279 15.37 -5.13 -22.77
N PHE A 280 14.30 -5.66 -22.17
CA PHE A 280 13.48 -4.94 -21.20
C PHE A 280 14.30 -4.50 -19.99
N VAL A 281 15.12 -5.38 -19.42
CA VAL A 281 15.97 -5.04 -18.26
C VAL A 281 17.06 -4.02 -18.64
N SER A 282 17.63 -4.11 -19.85
CA SER A 282 18.74 -3.24 -20.27
C SER A 282 18.33 -1.86 -20.79
N SER A 283 17.13 -1.72 -21.34
CA SER A 283 16.67 -0.45 -21.93
C SER A 283 16.38 0.61 -20.88
N ASN A 284 16.25 1.87 -21.29
CA ASN A 284 15.90 2.96 -20.39
C ASN A 284 14.43 2.92 -19.96
N TYR A 285 14.11 3.60 -18.87
CA TYR A 285 12.72 3.86 -18.46
C TYR A 285 12.12 4.93 -19.39
N ASP A 286 10.95 4.68 -19.93
CA ASP A 286 10.19 5.66 -20.73
C ASP A 286 9.46 6.64 -19.80
N GLU A 287 9.92 7.88 -19.78
CA GLU A 287 9.40 8.93 -18.91
C GLU A 287 8.43 9.91 -19.60
N THR A 288 8.02 9.64 -20.85
CA THR A 288 7.23 10.58 -21.68
C THR A 288 6.02 11.18 -20.96
N ASN A 289 5.26 10.37 -20.22
CA ASN A 289 4.06 10.79 -19.47
C ASN A 289 4.26 10.69 -17.94
N TYR A 290 5.51 10.59 -17.47
CA TYR A 290 5.80 10.32 -16.06
C TYR A 290 5.15 11.33 -15.11
N ASP A 291 5.26 12.64 -15.39
CA ASP A 291 4.74 13.66 -14.47
C ASP A 291 3.21 13.63 -14.38
N ILE A 292 2.52 13.24 -15.45
CA ILE A 292 1.05 13.06 -15.46
C ILE A 292 0.69 11.91 -14.51
N TYR A 293 1.29 10.74 -14.69
CA TYR A 293 1.00 9.57 -13.86
C TYR A 293 1.45 9.77 -12.41
N LYS A 294 2.61 10.40 -12.21
CA LYS A 294 3.12 10.74 -10.88
C LYS A 294 2.12 11.64 -10.13
N ASN A 295 1.61 12.68 -10.79
CA ASN A 295 0.61 13.55 -10.19
C ASN A 295 -0.69 12.79 -9.90
N GLU A 296 -1.18 12.01 -10.87
CA GLU A 296 -2.40 11.22 -10.72
C GLU A 296 -2.30 10.32 -9.48
N TYR A 297 -1.29 9.46 -9.35
CA TYR A 297 -1.22 8.53 -8.19
C TYR A 297 -0.63 9.14 -6.91
N SER A 298 -0.43 10.46 -6.86
CA SER A 298 0.10 11.13 -5.67
C SER A 298 -0.92 11.11 -4.52
N PHE A 299 -0.41 11.04 -3.28
CA PHE A 299 -1.25 11.13 -2.09
C PHE A 299 -2.06 12.43 -2.02
N LYS A 300 -1.49 13.54 -2.52
CA LYS A 300 -2.20 14.82 -2.65
C LYS A 300 -3.41 14.68 -3.58
N GLN A 301 -3.23 14.14 -4.79
CA GLN A 301 -4.33 14.02 -5.74
C GLN A 301 -5.40 13.04 -5.25
N TRP A 302 -4.97 11.98 -4.55
CA TRP A 302 -5.87 11.04 -3.87
C TRP A 302 -6.78 11.74 -2.86
N LEU A 303 -6.24 12.64 -2.03
CA LEU A 303 -7.02 13.45 -1.08
C LEU A 303 -8.07 14.32 -1.77
N GLU A 304 -7.72 14.94 -2.90
CA GLU A 304 -8.62 15.81 -3.65
C GLU A 304 -9.77 15.07 -4.36
N ARG A 305 -9.59 13.78 -4.69
CA ARG A 305 -10.61 13.01 -5.42
C ARG A 305 -11.85 12.66 -4.61
N PHE A 306 -11.75 12.69 -3.28
CA PHE A 306 -12.91 12.48 -2.42
C PHE A 306 -14.02 13.52 -2.64
N ASP A 307 -13.68 14.71 -3.11
CA ASP A 307 -14.64 15.76 -3.45
C ASP A 307 -15.14 15.67 -4.90
N LYS A 308 -14.31 15.19 -5.83
CA LYS A 308 -14.62 15.20 -7.27
C LYS A 308 -15.62 14.12 -7.69
N ASN A 309 -15.64 12.96 -7.02
CA ASN A 309 -16.54 11.85 -7.37
C ASN A 309 -17.97 12.00 -6.81
N GLU A 310 -18.36 13.18 -6.32
CA GLU A 310 -19.77 13.47 -6.02
C GLU A 310 -20.62 13.71 -7.28
N ASN A 311 -19.99 13.88 -8.46
CA ASN A 311 -20.65 14.25 -9.72
C ASN A 311 -20.79 13.12 -10.76
N ILE A 312 -20.68 11.85 -10.35
CA ILE A 312 -20.98 10.71 -11.23
C ILE A 312 -22.12 9.91 -10.59
N SER A 313 -23.33 10.45 -10.74
CA SER A 313 -24.60 9.77 -10.47
C SER A 313 -25.20 9.25 -11.76
#